data_AF-A0A3Q4G3F5-F1
#
_entry.id   AF-A0A3Q4G3F5-F1
#
_cell.length_a   1.000
_cell.length_b   1.000
_cell.length_c   1.000
_cell.angle_alpha   90.00
_cell.angle_beta   90.00
_cell.angle_gamma   90.00
#
_symmetry.space_group_name_H-M   'P 1'
#
loop_
_entity.id
_entity.type
_entity.pdbx_description
1 polymer ?
#
loop_
_entity_poly.entity_id
_entity_poly.type
_entity_poly.pdbx_seq_one_letter_code
_entity_poly.pdbx_strand_id
1 'polypeptide(L)'
;MGNSYAGQLRTTRFEEVLHNSIEASLRSNTIIPRPVFSQLYLETEQPPARDEDGSESNSPPIPYQMKPPPEGCCTTDFCQAGKDLRLSSLASDPLDVPPGFMLVGVKSPSLPENLLVCAVDRRFLPDERGRYALLFSGNCMGCGEKGFRYFTEFSNHINLKLNTQPKKQKHLKYYLYRNSQGLLVRGAPIYWRGNG
;
A
#
# COMPACT_ATOMS: atom_id res chain seq x y z
N MET A 1 4.99 36.43 51.18
CA MET A 1 6.18 35.65 50.76
C MET A 1 5.70 34.31 50.22
N GLY A 2 6.06 33.95 48.99
CA GLY A 2 5.72 32.67 48.37
C GLY A 2 5.90 32.71 46.86
N ASN A 3 7.14 32.53 46.40
CA ASN A 3 7.55 32.55 44.99
C ASN A 3 7.09 31.28 44.25
N SER A 4 6.55 31.43 43.05
CA SER A 4 6.36 30.34 42.07
C SER A 4 7.05 30.70 40.74
N TYR A 5 8.36 30.51 40.68
CA TYR A 5 9.15 30.52 39.44
C TYR A 5 9.92 29.20 39.35
N ALA A 6 9.23 28.13 38.94
CA ALA A 6 9.85 26.84 38.65
C ALA A 6 9.12 26.20 37.48
N GLY A 7 9.48 26.58 36.26
CA GLY A 7 8.95 25.93 35.05
C GLY A 7 9.40 26.53 33.72
N GLN A 8 9.73 27.82 33.67
CA GLN A 8 9.87 28.52 32.38
C GLN A 8 11.26 28.41 31.72
N LEU A 9 12.28 27.92 32.42
CA LEU A 9 13.68 28.01 31.96
C LEU A 9 14.16 26.81 31.12
N ARG A 10 13.38 25.72 30.99
CA ARG A 10 13.82 24.51 30.27
C ARG A 10 13.34 24.39 28.83
N THR A 11 12.32 25.15 28.43
CA THR A 11 11.74 25.07 27.07
C THR A 11 12.50 25.94 26.07
N THR A 12 12.92 27.13 26.48
CA THR A 12 13.59 28.12 25.61
C THR A 12 14.91 27.59 25.05
N ARG A 13 15.75 26.98 25.90
CA ARG A 13 17.04 26.43 25.47
C ARG A 13 16.89 25.27 24.48
N PHE A 14 15.83 24.47 24.61
CA PHE A 14 15.58 23.35 23.70
C PHE A 14 15.04 23.85 22.35
N GLU A 15 14.11 24.81 22.36
CA GLU A 15 13.62 25.44 21.14
C GLU A 15 14.75 26.12 20.37
N GLU A 16 15.60 26.90 21.03
CA GLU A 16 16.74 27.56 20.38
C GLU A 16 17.71 26.56 19.75
N VAL A 17 18.01 25.45 20.43
CA VAL A 17 18.89 24.40 19.89
C VAL A 17 18.24 23.70 18.69
N LEU A 18 16.93 23.47 18.73
CA LEU A 18 16.18 22.91 17.59
C LEU A 18 16.22 23.84 16.38
N HIS A 19 15.92 25.13 16.58
CA HIS A 19 15.97 26.13 15.52
C HIS A 19 17.38 26.21 14.91
N ASN A 20 18.42 26.21 15.75
CA ASN A 20 19.81 26.26 15.29
C ASN A 20 20.23 24.99 14.52
N SER A 21 19.79 23.80 14.97
CA SER A 21 20.08 22.54 14.28
C SER A 21 19.41 22.44 12.91
N ILE A 22 18.19 22.97 12.76
CA ILE A 22 17.47 23.01 11.48
C ILE A 22 18.17 23.99 10.53
N GLU A 23 18.54 25.18 11.01
CA GLU A 23 19.27 26.15 10.21
C GLU A 23 20.65 25.64 9.78
N ALA A 24 21.37 24.93 10.65
CA ALA A 24 22.64 24.31 10.32
C ALA A 24 22.50 23.25 9.22
N SER A 25 21.46 22.42 9.29
CA SER A 25 21.20 21.38 8.28
C SER A 25 20.76 21.96 6.93
N LEU A 26 20.07 23.11 6.92
CA LEU A 26 19.69 23.81 5.69
C LEU A 26 20.86 24.56 5.06
N ARG A 27 21.83 25.00 5.86
CA ARG A 27 23.06 25.67 5.39
C ARG A 27 24.20 24.68 5.07
N SER A 28 24.09 23.42 5.48
CA SER A 28 25.12 22.42 5.20
C SER A 28 25.06 21.94 3.75
N ASN A 29 26.09 22.28 2.97
CA ASN A 29 26.34 21.71 1.64
C ASN A 29 26.97 20.30 1.73
N THR A 30 26.43 19.42 2.58
CA THR A 30 26.81 18.00 2.51
C THR A 30 26.25 17.43 1.21
N ILE A 31 27.14 17.21 0.25
CA ILE A 31 26.83 16.52 -1.01
C ILE A 31 26.45 15.08 -0.64
N ILE A 32 25.15 14.82 -0.58
CA ILE A 32 24.62 13.47 -0.50
C ILE A 32 25.02 12.79 -1.82
N PRO A 33 25.84 11.72 -1.80
CA PRO A 33 26.20 11.04 -3.03
C PRO A 33 24.93 10.57 -3.71
N ARG A 34 24.75 10.97 -4.98
CA ARG A 34 23.55 10.62 -5.72
C ARG A 34 23.43 9.10 -5.79
N PRO A 35 22.23 8.54 -5.57
CA PRO A 35 22.02 7.11 -5.70
C PRO A 35 22.37 6.66 -7.12
N VAL A 36 23.04 5.51 -7.22
CA VAL A 36 23.56 4.93 -8.49
C VAL A 36 22.52 4.90 -9.60
N PHE A 37 21.24 4.77 -9.23
CA PHE A 37 20.11 4.80 -10.16
C PHE A 37 20.02 6.09 -10.99
N SER A 38 20.36 7.26 -10.42
CA SER A 38 20.34 8.53 -11.15
C SER A 38 21.46 8.66 -12.18
N GLN A 39 22.62 8.03 -11.95
CA GLN A 39 23.75 8.10 -12.88
C GLN A 39 23.50 7.26 -14.13
N LEU A 40 22.80 6.12 -14.00
CA LEU A 40 22.56 5.22 -15.13
C LEU A 40 21.43 5.67 -16.07
N TYR A 41 20.50 6.50 -15.59
CA TYR A 41 19.33 6.92 -16.37
C TYR A 41 19.34 8.38 -16.82
N LEU A 42 20.04 9.30 -16.15
CA LEU A 42 20.09 10.71 -16.57
C LEU A 42 21.25 11.05 -17.52
N GLU A 43 22.20 10.15 -17.75
CA GLU A 43 23.42 10.46 -18.53
C GLU A 43 23.40 9.92 -19.97
N THR A 44 22.27 9.44 -20.44
CA THR A 44 22.02 9.21 -21.88
C THR A 44 21.43 10.46 -22.50
N GLU A 45 22.30 11.34 -23.02
CA GLU A 45 22.24 11.94 -24.36
C GLU A 45 23.10 13.21 -24.44
N GLN A 46 24.36 13.06 -24.86
CA GLN A 46 25.11 14.15 -25.47
C GLN A 46 25.73 13.63 -26.78
N PRO A 47 25.16 13.95 -27.96
CA PRO A 47 25.83 13.73 -29.23
C PRO A 47 26.80 14.90 -29.55
N PRO A 48 27.88 14.64 -30.30
CA PRO A 48 29.00 15.57 -30.49
C PRO A 48 28.70 16.68 -31.52
N ALA A 49 29.40 17.81 -31.34
CA ALA A 49 29.32 19.09 -32.04
C ALA A 49 29.24 19.05 -33.59
N ARG A 50 28.45 19.96 -34.17
CA ARG A 50 28.60 20.53 -35.53
C ARG A 50 28.12 21.99 -35.57
N ASP A 51 28.90 22.81 -36.27
CA ASP A 51 28.87 24.28 -36.39
C ASP A 51 27.68 24.91 -37.15
N GLU A 52 27.45 26.19 -36.83
CA GLU A 52 26.83 27.34 -37.55
C GLU A 52 25.44 27.22 -38.23
N ASP A 53 24.45 27.97 -37.74
CA ASP A 53 23.79 29.12 -38.43
C ASP A 53 22.50 29.55 -37.69
N GLY A 54 22.23 30.85 -37.70
CA GLY A 54 21.47 31.58 -36.69
C GLY A 54 19.95 31.35 -36.65
N SER A 55 19.40 31.48 -35.44
CA SER A 55 18.13 32.19 -35.19
C SER A 55 17.93 32.32 -33.67
N GLU A 56 17.96 33.56 -33.20
CA GLU A 56 17.70 33.92 -31.81
C GLU A 56 16.25 33.58 -31.44
N SER A 57 16.05 32.63 -30.52
CA SER A 57 14.82 32.57 -29.72
C SER A 57 15.21 32.40 -28.26
N ASN A 58 15.38 33.54 -27.60
CA ASN A 58 15.66 33.62 -26.17
C ASN A 58 14.36 33.44 -25.37
N SER A 59 13.73 32.27 -25.53
CA SER A 59 12.62 31.84 -24.70
C SER A 59 13.20 30.95 -23.59
N PRO A 60 12.95 31.23 -22.30
CA PRO A 60 13.37 30.31 -21.25
C PRO A 60 12.79 28.92 -21.54
N PRO A 61 13.51 27.83 -21.25
CA PRO A 61 12.96 26.50 -21.42
C PRO A 61 11.69 26.42 -20.59
N ILE A 62 10.57 26.16 -21.28
CA ILE A 62 9.27 25.96 -20.63
C ILE A 62 9.54 24.96 -19.50
N PRO A 63 9.24 25.30 -18.23
CA PRO A 63 9.39 24.34 -17.15
C PRO A 63 8.67 23.08 -17.59
N TYR A 64 9.36 21.94 -17.56
CA TYR A 64 8.71 20.64 -17.73
C TYR A 64 7.59 20.60 -16.70
N GLN A 65 6.37 20.94 -17.13
CA GLN A 65 5.15 20.62 -16.44
C GLN A 65 5.07 19.10 -16.57
N MET A 66 5.78 18.40 -15.67
CA MET A 66 5.33 17.09 -15.30
C MET A 66 3.90 17.31 -14.86
N LYS A 67 2.95 16.92 -15.71
CA LYS A 67 1.61 16.65 -15.23
C LYS A 67 1.83 15.80 -13.99
N PRO A 68 1.35 16.22 -12.80
CA PRO A 68 1.38 15.33 -11.65
C PRO A 68 0.83 13.98 -12.14
N PRO A 69 1.45 12.84 -11.75
CA PRO A 69 0.92 11.52 -12.08
C PRO A 69 -0.58 11.59 -11.81
N PRO A 70 -1.45 11.24 -12.78
CA PRO A 70 -2.87 11.56 -12.69
C PRO A 70 -3.36 11.21 -11.29
N GLU A 71 -3.63 12.26 -10.51
CA GLU A 71 -4.06 12.12 -9.13
C GLU A 71 -5.46 11.53 -9.21
N GLY A 72 -5.56 10.21 -9.02
CA GLY A 72 -6.84 9.52 -9.02
C GLY A 72 -7.03 8.40 -10.03
N CYS A 73 -6.00 7.61 -10.38
CA CYS A 73 -6.30 6.26 -10.84
C CYS A 73 -6.61 5.40 -9.61
N CYS A 74 -7.89 5.05 -9.43
CA CYS A 74 -8.44 4.34 -8.29
C CYS A 74 -7.78 2.95 -8.09
N THR A 75 -6.61 2.88 -7.45
CA THR A 75 -5.93 1.62 -7.14
C THR A 75 -6.62 0.80 -6.04
N THR A 76 -7.70 1.30 -5.46
CA THR A 76 -8.38 0.73 -4.27
C THR A 76 -9.09 -0.61 -4.47
N ASP A 77 -9.14 -1.12 -5.71
CA ASP A 77 -9.80 -2.38 -6.08
C ASP A 77 -8.89 -3.36 -6.85
N PHE A 78 -7.65 -2.96 -7.12
CA PHE A 78 -6.71 -3.72 -7.93
C PHE A 78 -5.50 -4.12 -7.09
N CYS A 79 -4.94 -5.30 -7.33
CA CYS A 79 -3.63 -5.63 -6.77
C CYS A 79 -2.51 -4.78 -7.40
N GLN A 80 -1.29 -4.85 -6.84
CA GLN A 80 -0.11 -4.17 -7.37
C GLN A 80 0.22 -4.53 -8.83
N ALA A 81 -0.18 -5.72 -9.31
CA ALA A 81 -0.08 -6.10 -10.72
C ALA A 81 -1.24 -5.58 -11.61
N GLY A 82 -2.11 -4.72 -11.09
CA GLY A 82 -3.23 -4.12 -11.84
C GLY A 82 -4.42 -5.06 -12.11
N LYS A 83 -4.52 -6.20 -11.41
CA LYS A 83 -5.62 -7.16 -11.57
C LYS A 83 -6.75 -6.87 -10.60
N ASP A 84 -7.98 -6.93 -11.10
CA ASP A 84 -9.20 -6.71 -10.34
C ASP A 84 -9.43 -7.89 -9.38
N LEU A 85 -9.73 -7.58 -8.12
CA LEU A 85 -10.00 -8.56 -7.07
C LEU A 85 -11.45 -8.58 -6.62
N ARG A 86 -12.29 -7.69 -7.15
CA ARG A 86 -13.68 -7.57 -6.70
C ARG A 86 -14.43 -8.87 -6.94
N LEU A 87 -15.25 -9.25 -5.97
CA LEU A 87 -16.12 -10.42 -6.06
C LEU A 87 -16.99 -10.38 -7.32
N SER A 88 -17.50 -9.20 -7.69
CA SER A 88 -18.27 -9.01 -8.93
C SER A 88 -17.46 -9.28 -10.19
N SER A 89 -16.17 -8.93 -10.21
CA SER A 89 -15.29 -9.20 -11.36
C SER A 89 -14.93 -10.68 -11.46
N LEU A 90 -14.60 -11.32 -10.34
CA LEU A 90 -14.15 -12.72 -10.30
C LEU A 90 -15.31 -13.73 -10.18
N ALA A 91 -16.56 -13.25 -10.27
CA ALA A 91 -17.76 -14.06 -10.04
C ALA A 91 -17.88 -15.25 -10.99
N SER A 92 -17.55 -15.06 -12.27
CA SER A 92 -17.63 -16.09 -13.30
C SER A 92 -16.31 -16.81 -13.57
N ASP A 93 -15.19 -16.23 -13.14
CA ASP A 93 -13.86 -16.67 -13.56
C ASP A 93 -13.50 -18.03 -12.96
N PRO A 94 -12.85 -18.95 -13.71
CA PRO A 94 -12.30 -20.16 -13.12
C PRO A 94 -11.13 -19.79 -12.20
N LEU A 95 -11.27 -20.07 -10.90
CA LEU A 95 -10.25 -19.78 -9.90
C LEU A 95 -9.54 -21.06 -9.46
N ASP A 96 -8.22 -21.12 -9.66
CA ASP A 96 -7.38 -22.21 -9.13
C ASP A 96 -7.09 -21.98 -7.64
N VAL A 97 -7.78 -22.73 -6.78
CA VAL A 97 -7.62 -22.67 -5.33
C VAL A 97 -6.76 -23.85 -4.87
N PRO A 98 -5.55 -23.62 -4.31
CA PRO A 98 -4.69 -24.71 -3.88
C PRO A 98 -5.34 -25.56 -2.78
N PRO A 99 -5.02 -26.87 -2.69
CA PRO A 99 -5.54 -27.74 -1.63
C PRO A 99 -5.30 -27.17 -0.24
N GLY A 100 -6.35 -27.13 0.57
CA GLY A 100 -6.33 -26.59 1.93
C GLY A 100 -6.44 -25.07 2.04
N PHE A 101 -6.56 -24.35 0.92
CA PHE A 101 -6.94 -22.94 0.90
C PHE A 101 -8.45 -22.80 0.73
N MET A 102 -8.98 -21.69 1.24
CA MET A 102 -10.39 -21.31 1.15
C MET A 102 -10.50 -19.93 0.54
N LEU A 103 -11.52 -19.69 -0.30
CA LEU A 103 -11.82 -18.36 -0.79
C LEU A 103 -12.49 -17.53 0.30
N VAL A 104 -11.96 -16.32 0.50
CA VAL A 104 -12.35 -15.41 1.56
C VAL A 104 -12.59 -14.02 0.99
N GLY A 105 -13.68 -13.39 1.44
CA GLY A 105 -14.01 -12.00 1.17
C GLY A 105 -13.31 -11.08 2.17
N VAL A 106 -12.48 -10.19 1.64
CA VAL A 106 -11.82 -9.10 2.34
C VAL A 106 -12.68 -7.84 2.24
N LYS A 107 -13.01 -7.22 3.37
CA LYS A 107 -13.73 -5.94 3.40
C LYS A 107 -12.75 -4.78 3.34
N SER A 108 -12.94 -3.92 2.34
CA SER A 108 -12.23 -2.64 2.21
C SER A 108 -12.89 -1.56 3.07
N PRO A 109 -12.12 -0.79 3.88
CA PRO A 109 -12.68 0.38 4.57
C PRO A 109 -13.08 1.50 3.61
N SER A 110 -12.38 1.62 2.49
CA SER A 110 -12.63 2.66 1.48
C SER A 110 -13.85 2.34 0.60
N LEU A 111 -14.24 1.07 0.52
CA LEU A 111 -15.31 0.59 -0.36
C LEU A 111 -16.17 -0.43 0.40
N PRO A 112 -17.09 0.05 1.27
CA PRO A 112 -17.85 -0.83 2.17
C PRO A 112 -18.77 -1.80 1.44
N GLU A 113 -19.19 -1.47 0.22
CA GLU A 113 -20.08 -2.27 -0.63
C GLU A 113 -19.33 -3.36 -1.43
N ASN A 114 -18.01 -3.24 -1.59
CA ASN A 114 -17.21 -4.18 -2.39
C ASN A 114 -16.44 -5.17 -1.51
N LEU A 115 -16.49 -6.44 -1.88
CA LEU A 115 -15.64 -7.49 -1.32
C LEU A 115 -14.52 -7.81 -2.30
N LEU A 116 -13.28 -7.85 -1.79
CA LEU A 116 -12.13 -8.35 -2.55
C LEU A 116 -11.94 -9.84 -2.26
N VAL A 117 -11.60 -10.62 -3.28
CA VAL A 117 -11.44 -12.08 -3.19
C VAL A 117 -9.97 -12.42 -2.93
N CYS A 118 -9.71 -13.21 -1.89
CA CYS A 118 -8.40 -13.82 -1.67
C CYS A 118 -8.54 -15.31 -1.34
N ALA A 119 -7.46 -16.07 -1.52
CA ALA A 119 -7.39 -17.42 -0.98
C ALA A 119 -6.55 -17.40 0.30
N VAL A 120 -7.02 -18.05 1.36
CA VAL A 120 -6.33 -18.13 2.66
C VAL A 120 -6.26 -19.59 3.09
N ASP A 121 -5.11 -20.04 3.58
CA ASP A 121 -4.97 -21.38 4.13
C ASP A 121 -5.89 -21.54 5.35
N ARG A 122 -6.70 -22.60 5.32
CA ARG A 122 -7.76 -22.89 6.31
C ARG A 122 -7.25 -22.91 7.76
N ARG A 123 -5.96 -23.22 7.98
CA ARG A 123 -5.35 -23.24 9.34
C ARG A 123 -5.29 -21.86 9.98
N PHE A 124 -5.32 -20.79 9.18
CA PHE A 124 -5.28 -19.40 9.64
C PHE A 124 -6.67 -18.76 9.74
N LEU A 125 -7.71 -19.51 9.41
CA LEU A 125 -9.12 -19.16 9.58
C LEU A 125 -9.68 -19.91 10.80
N PRO A 126 -10.74 -19.40 11.45
CA PRO A 126 -11.40 -20.10 12.55
C PRO A 126 -11.95 -21.47 12.11
N ASP A 127 -11.64 -22.52 12.89
CA ASP A 127 -12.30 -23.82 12.78
C ASP A 127 -13.69 -23.80 13.45
N GLU A 128 -14.41 -24.92 13.40
CA GLU A 128 -15.72 -25.11 14.08
C GLU A 128 -15.68 -24.81 15.59
N ARG A 129 -14.50 -24.92 16.23
CA ARG A 129 -14.29 -24.61 17.66
C ARG A 129 -13.86 -23.15 17.87
N GLY A 130 -13.64 -22.40 16.78
CA GLY A 130 -13.15 -21.02 16.76
C GLY A 130 -11.64 -20.86 16.92
N ARG A 131 -10.86 -21.94 16.75
CA ARG A 131 -9.39 -21.91 16.85
C ARG A 131 -8.78 -21.58 15.49
N TYR A 132 -7.68 -20.82 15.50
CA TYR A 132 -6.95 -20.45 14.30
C TYR A 132 -5.48 -20.16 14.64
N ALA A 133 -4.59 -20.37 13.67
CA ALA A 133 -3.20 -19.94 13.78
C ALA A 133 -3.06 -18.41 13.71
N LEU A 134 -2.15 -17.83 14.50
CA LEU A 134 -2.00 -16.38 14.63
C LEU A 134 -1.45 -15.70 13.37
N LEU A 135 -0.54 -16.38 12.66
CA LEU A 135 0.08 -15.90 11.43
C LEU A 135 -0.91 -15.81 10.26
N PHE A 136 -0.40 -15.57 9.06
CA PHE A 136 -1.20 -15.53 7.84
C PHE A 136 -0.56 -16.41 6.77
N SER A 137 -1.38 -16.92 5.86
CA SER A 137 -0.92 -17.49 4.61
C SER A 137 -2.01 -17.27 3.59
N GLY A 138 -1.75 -16.40 2.63
CA GLY A 138 -2.72 -16.05 1.61
C GLY A 138 -2.12 -15.93 0.22
N ASN A 139 -3.00 -15.98 -0.76
CA ASN A 139 -2.68 -15.83 -2.18
C ASN A 139 -3.61 -14.78 -2.79
N CYS A 140 -3.08 -14.00 -3.71
CA CYS A 140 -3.81 -13.02 -4.48
C CYS A 140 -4.56 -13.71 -5.62
N MET A 141 -5.89 -13.61 -5.66
CA MET A 141 -6.70 -14.28 -6.70
C MET A 141 -6.76 -13.53 -8.02
N GLY A 142 -6.25 -12.30 -8.07
CA GLY A 142 -6.23 -11.46 -9.26
C GLY A 142 -4.98 -11.72 -10.10
N CYS A 143 -3.80 -11.63 -9.48
CA CYS A 143 -2.52 -11.87 -10.17
C CYS A 143 -1.95 -13.28 -9.97
N GLY A 144 -2.51 -14.07 -9.05
CA GLY A 144 -2.04 -15.43 -8.76
C GLY A 144 -0.80 -15.50 -7.87
N GLU A 145 -0.27 -14.38 -7.36
CA GLU A 145 0.88 -14.37 -6.44
C GLU A 145 0.54 -15.11 -5.15
N LYS A 146 1.44 -16.00 -4.70
CA LYS A 146 1.19 -16.95 -3.61
C LYS A 146 2.18 -16.75 -2.47
N GLY A 147 1.79 -17.19 -1.27
CA GLY A 147 2.73 -17.36 -0.16
C GLY A 147 2.96 -16.12 0.71
N PHE A 148 2.02 -15.17 0.72
CA PHE A 148 2.06 -14.04 1.66
C PHE A 148 1.96 -14.54 3.09
N ARG A 149 3.03 -14.38 3.89
CA ARG A 149 3.11 -14.93 5.26
C ARG A 149 2.57 -13.97 6.33
N TYR A 150 2.50 -12.69 6.00
CA TYR A 150 1.97 -11.66 6.87
C TYR A 150 0.81 -10.95 6.20
N PHE A 151 -0.25 -10.69 6.97
CA PHE A 151 -1.42 -9.97 6.44
C PHE A 151 -1.07 -8.54 6.03
N THR A 152 -0.04 -7.94 6.63
CA THR A 152 0.47 -6.62 6.27
C THR A 152 1.05 -6.58 4.86
N GLU A 153 1.84 -7.58 4.49
CA GLU A 153 2.37 -7.72 3.13
C GLU A 153 1.22 -7.90 2.13
N PHE A 154 0.28 -8.79 2.48
CA PHE A 154 -0.87 -9.06 1.64
C PHE A 154 -1.77 -7.83 1.45
N SER A 155 -2.08 -7.10 2.51
CA SER A 155 -2.91 -5.90 2.45
C SER A 155 -2.28 -4.82 1.57
N ASN A 156 -0.95 -4.68 1.65
CA ASN A 156 -0.21 -3.74 0.80
C ASN A 156 -0.26 -4.18 -0.67
N HIS A 157 -0.11 -5.48 -0.93
CA HIS A 157 -0.18 -6.04 -2.28
C HIS A 157 -1.54 -5.82 -2.95
N ILE A 158 -2.64 -5.95 -2.20
CA ILE A 158 -3.99 -5.72 -2.73
C ILE A 158 -4.44 -4.24 -2.64
N ASN A 159 -3.51 -3.33 -2.34
CA ASN A 159 -3.78 -1.90 -2.17
C ASN A 159 -4.91 -1.58 -1.17
N LEU A 160 -5.03 -2.38 -0.12
CA LEU A 160 -6.00 -2.16 0.94
C LEU A 160 -5.58 -0.95 1.77
N LYS A 161 -6.24 0.20 1.55
CA LYS A 161 -5.96 1.45 2.28
C LYS A 161 -6.42 1.34 3.73
N LEU A 162 -5.46 1.17 4.65
CA LEU A 162 -5.70 1.08 6.09
C LEU A 162 -5.05 2.25 6.83
N ASN A 163 -5.78 2.84 7.78
CA ASN A 163 -5.31 3.92 8.65
C ASN A 163 -4.53 3.42 9.88
N THR A 164 -4.56 2.12 10.11
CA THR A 164 -4.02 1.42 11.27
C THR A 164 -3.35 0.15 10.80
N GLN A 165 -2.56 -0.48 11.67
CA GLN A 165 -1.90 -1.73 11.33
C GLN A 165 -2.92 -2.77 10.82
N PRO A 166 -2.68 -3.36 9.63
CA PRO A 166 -3.53 -4.39 9.06
C PRO A 166 -3.72 -5.57 10.01
N LYS A 167 -4.96 -5.81 10.46
CA LYS A 167 -5.32 -7.01 11.23
C LYS A 167 -6.25 -7.90 10.43
N LYS A 168 -5.85 -9.14 10.16
CA LYS A 168 -6.65 -10.09 9.36
C LYS A 168 -8.08 -10.25 9.91
N GLN A 169 -8.25 -10.28 11.23
CA GLN A 169 -9.55 -10.43 11.91
C GLN A 169 -10.51 -9.26 11.64
N LYS A 170 -9.95 -8.07 11.36
CA LYS A 170 -10.73 -6.88 11.04
C LYS A 170 -11.24 -6.90 9.60
N HIS A 171 -10.50 -7.52 8.67
CA HIS A 171 -10.74 -7.40 7.23
C HIS A 171 -11.26 -8.67 6.57
N LEU A 172 -10.84 -9.86 6.99
CA LEU A 172 -11.38 -11.12 6.51
C LEU A 172 -12.76 -11.35 7.14
N LYS A 173 -13.83 -11.24 6.34
CA LYS A 173 -15.20 -11.19 6.87
C LYS A 173 -16.12 -12.31 6.41
N TYR A 174 -15.92 -12.87 5.23
CA TYR A 174 -16.85 -13.86 4.67
C TYR A 174 -16.11 -15.01 4.03
N TYR A 175 -16.61 -16.23 4.19
CA TYR A 175 -16.25 -17.31 3.28
C TYR A 175 -16.95 -17.08 1.94
N LEU A 176 -16.33 -17.52 0.85
CA LEU A 176 -16.90 -17.45 -0.51
C LEU A 176 -17.03 -18.87 -1.06
N TYR A 177 -18.07 -19.10 -1.84
CA TYR A 177 -18.35 -20.39 -2.45
C TYR A 177 -18.99 -20.22 -3.83
N ARG A 178 -18.93 -21.28 -4.65
CA ARG A 178 -19.60 -21.31 -5.96
C ARG A 178 -21.03 -21.81 -5.76
N ASN A 179 -22.01 -21.05 -6.23
CA ASN A 179 -23.42 -21.46 -6.18
C ASN A 179 -23.72 -22.54 -7.24
N SER A 180 -24.97 -22.99 -7.32
CA SER A 180 -25.43 -23.98 -8.31
C SER A 180 -25.27 -23.54 -9.77
N GLN A 181 -25.14 -22.24 -10.03
CA GLN A 181 -24.88 -21.67 -11.36
C GLN A 181 -23.38 -21.51 -11.64
N GLY A 182 -22.51 -21.94 -10.73
CA GLY A 182 -21.06 -21.80 -10.84
C GLY A 182 -20.55 -20.37 -10.58
N LEU A 183 -21.37 -19.46 -10.05
CA LEU A 183 -20.95 -18.10 -9.71
C LEU A 183 -20.38 -18.02 -8.30
N LEU A 184 -19.27 -17.31 -8.13
CA LEU A 184 -18.70 -17.03 -6.82
C LEU A 184 -19.59 -16.04 -6.08
N VAL A 185 -20.07 -16.45 -4.92
CA VAL A 185 -20.98 -15.66 -4.09
C VAL A 185 -20.49 -15.57 -2.66
N ARG A 186 -20.99 -14.55 -1.95
CA ARG A 186 -20.75 -14.35 -0.53
C ARG A 186 -21.46 -15.43 0.30
N GLY A 187 -20.72 -16.08 1.17
CA GLY A 187 -21.22 -17.07 2.12
C GLY A 187 -21.24 -16.58 3.56
N ALA A 188 -21.13 -17.55 4.48
CA ALA A 188 -21.21 -17.32 5.91
C ALA A 188 -20.13 -16.32 6.40
N PRO A 189 -20.44 -15.50 7.40
CA PRO A 189 -19.46 -14.63 8.03
C PRO A 189 -18.39 -15.44 8.77
N ILE A 190 -17.17 -14.90 8.81
CA ILE A 190 -16.07 -15.43 9.60
C ILE A 190 -16.16 -14.87 11.02
N TYR A 191 -16.38 -15.75 12.00
CA TYR A 191 -16.45 -15.38 13.40
C TYR A 191 -15.08 -15.46 14.07
N TRP A 192 -14.49 -14.30 14.32
CA TRP A 192 -13.25 -14.17 15.07
C TRP A 192 -13.56 -14.01 16.56
N ARG A 193 -13.24 -15.00 17.40
CA ARG A 193 -13.36 -14.82 18.86
C ARG A 193 -12.36 -13.75 19.35
N GLY A 194 -12.81 -12.86 20.23
CA GLY A 194 -11.95 -11.88 20.91
C GLY A 194 -11.91 -10.46 20.31
N ASN A 195 -12.73 -10.16 19.29
CA ASN A 195 -12.95 -8.80 18.81
C ASN A 195 -14.40 -8.38 19.11
N GLY A 196 -14.61 -7.83 20.31
CA GLY A 196 -15.78 -7.01 20.68
C GLY A 196 -15.32 -5.58 20.89
#